data_AF-A0A957RZV6-F1
#
_entry.id   AF-A0A957RZV6-F1
#
_cell.length_a   1.000
_cell.length_b   1.000
_cell.length_c   1.000
_cell.angle_alpha   90.00
_cell.angle_beta   90.00
_cell.angle_gamma   90.00
#
_symmetry.space_group_name_H-M   'P 1'
#
loop_
_entity.id
_entity.type
_entity.pdbx_description
1 polymer ?
#
loop_
_entity_poly.entity_id
_entity_poly.type
_entity_poly.pdbx_seq_one_letter_code
_entity_poly.pdbx_strand_id
1 'polypeptide(L)'
;MNHHHKLVKWLASALSLAAAAALLITSALVMAPTADASSHREAPLISKDAFADNTDTYVFVSPENPDNLVLMASWIPFEGPEGGPNYFEWDENVLYDIHVDNNGDAVPDFTYTLDASVAVQNNATFL
;
A
#
# COMPACT_ATOMS: atom_id res chain seq x y z
N MET A 1 24.76 9.87 59.31
CA MET A 1 23.68 9.06 58.70
C MET A 1 23.26 9.50 57.28
N ASN A 2 24.07 10.32 56.57
CA ASN A 2 23.61 10.98 55.33
C ASN A 2 24.13 10.35 54.01
N HIS A 3 25.15 9.49 54.02
CA HIS A 3 25.73 8.94 52.80
C HIS A 3 24.96 7.74 52.23
N HIS A 4 24.51 6.81 53.06
CA HIS A 4 23.74 5.64 52.60
C HIS A 4 22.39 6.03 51.99
N HIS A 5 21.70 7.01 52.57
CA HIS A 5 20.43 7.53 52.02
C HIS A 5 20.62 8.23 50.66
N LYS A 6 21.76 8.90 50.44
CA LYS A 6 22.08 9.53 49.15
C LYS A 6 22.39 8.48 48.08
N LEU A 7 23.11 7.42 48.44
CA LEU A 7 23.48 6.34 47.53
C LEU A 7 22.24 5.55 47.06
N VAL A 8 21.33 5.21 47.98
CA VAL A 8 20.09 4.49 47.67
C VAL A 8 19.17 5.31 46.75
N LYS A 9 19.03 6.61 47.01
CA LYS A 9 18.26 7.51 46.12
C LYS A 9 18.87 7.61 44.73
N TRP A 10 20.21 7.66 44.64
CA TRP A 10 20.90 7.73 43.36
C TRP A 10 20.73 6.45 42.53
N LEU A 11 20.86 5.29 43.17
CA LEU A 11 20.63 3.98 42.53
C LEU A 11 19.17 3.81 42.09
N ALA A 12 18.21 4.23 42.91
CA ALA A 12 16.80 4.18 42.56
C ALA A 12 16.49 5.08 41.34
N SER A 13 17.03 6.31 41.30
CA SER A 13 16.87 7.20 40.14
C SER A 13 17.51 6.65 38.87
N ALA A 14 18.71 6.06 38.97
CA ALA A 14 19.39 5.45 37.84
C ALA A 14 18.61 4.26 37.26
N LEU A 15 18.03 3.42 38.14
CA LEU A 15 17.21 2.29 37.74
C LEU A 15 15.90 2.73 37.05
N SER A 16 15.25 3.77 37.58
CA SER A 16 14.05 4.35 36.98
C SER A 16 14.32 4.95 35.60
N LEU A 17 15.46 5.61 35.40
CA LEU A 17 15.87 6.13 34.09
C LEU A 17 16.13 5.00 33.09
N ALA A 18 16.82 3.94 33.52
CA ALA A 18 17.09 2.78 32.68
C ALA A 18 15.80 2.06 32.26
N ALA A 19 14.85 1.90 33.17
CA ALA A 19 13.55 1.31 32.89
C ALA A 19 12.71 2.16 31.92
N ALA A 20 12.70 3.49 32.10
CA ALA A 20 12.01 4.41 31.19
C ALA A 20 12.63 4.41 29.78
N ALA A 21 13.96 4.39 29.68
CA ALA A 21 14.66 4.29 28.41
C ALA A 21 14.39 2.95 27.70
N ALA A 22 14.42 1.84 28.44
CA ALA A 22 14.07 0.53 27.90
C ALA A 22 12.63 0.50 27.38
N LEU A 23 11.68 1.06 28.14
CA LEU A 23 10.28 1.13 27.73
C LEU A 23 10.10 1.94 26.45
N LEU A 24 10.76 3.10 26.34
CA LEU A 24 10.75 3.95 25.14
C LEU A 24 11.32 3.22 23.93
N ILE A 25 12.45 2.53 24.07
CA ILE A 25 13.08 1.75 22.99
C ILE A 25 12.15 0.61 22.54
N THR A 26 11.56 -0.12 23.49
CA THR A 26 10.61 -1.19 23.15
C THR A 26 9.36 -0.66 22.48
N SER A 27 8.82 0.49 22.91
CA SER A 27 7.66 1.11 22.26
C SER A 27 7.99 1.55 20.83
N ALA A 28 9.18 2.08 20.58
CA ALA A 28 9.61 2.49 19.25
C ALA A 28 9.79 1.28 18.30
N LEU A 29 10.26 0.13 18.81
CA LEU A 29 10.39 -1.10 18.03
C LEU A 29 9.04 -1.77 17.72
N VAL A 30 8.06 -1.67 18.63
CA VAL A 30 6.72 -2.27 18.46
C VAL A 30 5.82 -1.39 17.58
N MET A 31 6.04 -0.07 17.57
CA MET A 31 5.18 0.89 16.89
C MET A 31 5.69 1.33 15.52
N ALA A 32 6.74 0.72 14.96
CA ALA A 32 7.13 1.02 13.58
C ALA A 32 6.05 0.50 12.63
N PRO A 33 5.16 1.35 12.08
CA PRO A 33 4.17 0.88 11.13
C PRO A 33 4.93 0.64 9.82
N THR A 34 4.96 -0.59 9.34
CA THR A 34 5.28 -0.85 7.93
C THR A 34 4.06 -0.38 7.14
N ALA A 35 4.01 0.92 6.86
CA ALA A 35 2.98 1.48 5.99
C ALA A 35 3.33 1.11 4.54
N ASP A 36 2.94 -0.09 4.12
CA ASP A 36 3.03 -0.58 2.73
C ASP A 36 1.79 -0.20 1.90
N ALA A 37 1.08 0.85 2.29
CA ALA A 37 -0.26 1.13 1.80
C ALA A 37 -0.32 2.01 0.53
N SER A 38 0.81 2.29 -0.12
CA SER A 38 0.81 3.10 -1.34
C SER A 38 0.94 2.22 -2.57
N SER A 39 -0.08 2.28 -3.42
CA SER A 39 -0.12 1.67 -4.75
C SER A 39 0.09 2.70 -5.87
N HIS A 40 0.41 3.94 -5.51
CA HIS A 40 0.72 5.01 -6.45
C HIS A 40 2.23 5.03 -6.70
N ARG A 41 2.67 5.59 -7.83
CA ARG A 41 4.07 5.52 -8.29
C ARG A 41 5.12 6.07 -7.31
N GLU A 42 4.73 6.89 -6.33
CA GLU A 42 5.63 7.36 -5.28
C GLU A 42 5.96 6.30 -4.22
N ALA A 43 5.25 5.16 -4.23
CA ALA A 43 5.51 4.04 -3.34
C ALA A 43 6.89 3.43 -3.63
N PRO A 44 7.74 3.23 -2.60
CA PRO A 44 9.07 2.65 -2.80
C PRO A 44 9.07 1.31 -3.54
N LEU A 45 8.06 0.47 -3.30
CA LEU A 45 7.94 -0.88 -3.86
C LEU A 45 7.67 -0.90 -5.37
N ILE A 46 6.94 0.08 -5.90
CA ILE A 46 6.61 0.17 -7.34
C ILE A 46 7.21 1.40 -8.01
N SER A 47 8.12 2.12 -7.34
CA SER A 47 8.76 3.34 -7.88
C SER A 47 9.47 3.16 -9.24
N LYS A 48 9.79 1.91 -9.62
CA LYS A 48 10.41 1.54 -10.90
C LYS A 48 9.49 0.71 -11.80
N ASP A 49 8.27 0.45 -11.38
CA ASP A 49 7.26 -0.28 -12.13
C ASP A 49 6.07 0.65 -12.37
N ALA A 50 6.10 1.34 -13.50
CA ALA A 50 5.06 2.29 -13.86
C ALA A 50 3.75 1.61 -14.30
N PHE A 51 3.81 0.33 -14.70
CA PHE A 51 2.63 -0.41 -15.13
C PHE A 51 1.79 -0.89 -13.95
N ALA A 52 2.37 -0.98 -12.75
CA ALA A 52 1.68 -1.29 -11.49
C ALA A 52 1.05 -0.06 -10.79
N ASP A 53 1.12 1.13 -11.38
CA ASP A 53 0.64 2.38 -10.77
C ASP A 53 -0.90 2.46 -10.77
N ASN A 54 -1.51 2.26 -9.61
CA ASN A 54 -2.94 2.49 -9.40
C ASN A 54 -3.17 3.99 -9.15
N THR A 55 -3.91 4.62 -10.06
CA THR A 55 -4.16 6.06 -9.98
C THR A 55 -5.33 6.35 -9.05
N ASP A 56 -6.43 5.59 -9.20
CA ASP A 56 -7.67 5.80 -8.48
C ASP A 56 -8.49 4.51 -8.35
N THR A 57 -9.25 4.42 -7.26
CA THR A 57 -10.28 3.39 -7.05
C THR A 57 -11.58 4.05 -6.61
N TYR A 58 -12.68 3.68 -7.26
CA TYR A 58 -14.03 4.20 -7.06
C TYR A 58 -14.98 3.08 -6.66
N VAL A 59 -15.84 3.37 -5.70
CA VAL A 59 -16.91 2.47 -5.26
C VAL A 59 -18.22 3.25 -5.18
N PHE A 60 -19.24 2.76 -5.88
CA PHE A 60 -20.55 3.41 -5.89
C PHE A 60 -21.67 2.39 -6.09
N VAL A 61 -22.87 2.73 -5.63
CA VAL A 61 -24.08 1.93 -5.89
C VAL A 61 -24.44 2.09 -7.37
N SER A 62 -24.76 0.98 -8.04
CA SER A 62 -25.10 1.03 -9.47
C SER A 62 -26.32 1.92 -9.71
N PRO A 63 -26.27 2.84 -10.70
CA PRO A 63 -27.42 3.66 -11.07
C PRO A 63 -28.52 2.85 -11.76
N GLU A 64 -28.22 1.65 -12.27
CA GLU A 64 -29.18 0.78 -12.95
C GLU A 64 -29.86 -0.20 -11.97
N ASN A 65 -29.15 -0.64 -10.93
CA ASN A 65 -29.67 -1.53 -9.90
C ASN A 65 -29.10 -1.19 -8.52
N PRO A 66 -29.90 -0.63 -7.59
CA PRO A 66 -29.41 -0.22 -6.27
C PRO A 66 -29.00 -1.38 -5.35
N ASP A 67 -29.33 -2.62 -5.70
CA ASP A 67 -28.89 -3.80 -4.96
C ASP A 67 -27.44 -4.21 -5.30
N ASN A 68 -26.81 -3.57 -6.31
CA ASN A 68 -25.46 -3.85 -6.76
C ASN A 68 -24.48 -2.72 -6.41
N LEU A 69 -23.26 -3.11 -6.04
CA LEU A 69 -22.10 -2.22 -5.96
C LEU A 69 -21.27 -2.32 -7.23
N VAL A 70 -20.76 -1.19 -7.70
CA VAL A 70 -19.78 -1.08 -8.77
C VAL A 70 -18.43 -0.78 -8.13
N LEU A 71 -17.45 -1.63 -8.43
CA LEU A 71 -16.04 -1.41 -8.15
C LEU A 71 -15.38 -1.01 -9.48
N MET A 72 -14.64 0.09 -9.47
CA MET A 72 -13.89 0.57 -10.62
C MET A 72 -12.52 1.02 -10.14
N ALA A 73 -11.47 0.68 -10.88
CA ALA A 73 -10.13 1.16 -10.60
C ALA A 73 -9.42 1.47 -11.92
N SER A 74 -8.49 2.42 -11.86
CA SER A 74 -7.66 2.82 -12.98
C SER A 74 -6.19 2.65 -12.65
N TRP A 75 -5.47 2.14 -13.64
CA TRP A 75 -4.02 2.01 -13.63
C TRP A 75 -3.46 2.67 -14.87
N ILE A 76 -2.18 3.06 -14.82
CA ILE A 76 -1.47 3.71 -15.91
C ILE A 76 -2.10 5.09 -16.25
N PRO A 77 -1.57 6.20 -15.70
CA PRO A 77 -2.17 7.51 -15.92
C PRO A 77 -1.89 8.08 -17.32
N PHE A 78 -2.74 9.02 -17.75
CA PHE A 78 -2.51 9.95 -18.88
C PHE A 78 -2.36 9.33 -20.29
N GLU A 79 -3.29 8.47 -20.70
CA GLU A 79 -3.41 7.99 -22.08
C GLU A 79 -4.33 8.87 -22.95
N GLY A 80 -3.84 10.06 -23.32
CA GLY A 80 -4.59 11.00 -24.17
C GLY A 80 -4.73 10.52 -25.63
N PRO A 81 -5.84 10.83 -26.33
CA PRO A 81 -6.11 10.36 -27.70
C PRO A 81 -5.04 10.78 -28.73
N GLU A 82 -4.28 11.84 -28.45
CA GLU A 82 -3.17 12.33 -29.26
C GLU A 82 -1.92 11.42 -29.22
N GLY A 83 -1.83 10.48 -28.27
CA GLY A 83 -0.72 9.54 -28.11
C GLY A 83 -0.73 8.38 -29.11
N GLY A 84 -1.81 8.21 -29.87
CA GLY A 84 -1.96 7.12 -30.82
C GLY A 84 -0.88 7.07 -31.93
N PRO A 85 -0.70 5.92 -32.59
CA PRO A 85 -1.51 4.70 -32.46
C PRO A 85 -1.13 3.80 -31.27
N ASN A 86 -0.05 4.12 -30.53
CA ASN A 86 0.51 3.23 -29.51
C ASN A 86 0.24 3.78 -28.11
N TYR A 87 -0.47 2.97 -27.32
CA TYR A 87 -0.76 3.22 -25.91
C TYR A 87 0.05 2.24 -25.05
N PHE A 88 0.20 2.54 -23.77
CA PHE A 88 0.76 1.60 -22.81
C PHE A 88 -0.14 0.36 -22.75
N GLU A 89 0.50 -0.80 -22.74
CA GLU A 89 -0.17 -2.09 -22.61
C GLU A 89 -0.26 -2.51 -21.14
N TRP A 90 -1.12 -3.50 -20.86
CA TRP A 90 -1.08 -4.19 -19.58
C TRP A 90 0.22 -4.97 -19.45
N ASP A 91 0.85 -4.98 -18.28
CA ASP A 91 2.03 -5.81 -18.04
C ASP A 91 1.59 -7.23 -17.64
N GLU A 92 2.01 -8.24 -18.41
CA GLU A 92 1.72 -9.65 -18.15
C GLU A 92 2.35 -10.18 -16.85
N ASN A 93 3.21 -9.39 -16.19
CA ASN A 93 3.84 -9.73 -14.91
C ASN A 93 3.20 -9.01 -13.72
N VAL A 94 2.14 -8.23 -13.93
CA VAL A 94 1.44 -7.47 -12.88
C VAL A 94 0.05 -8.07 -12.66
N LEU A 95 -0.32 -8.24 -11.38
CA LEU A 95 -1.68 -8.56 -10.96
C LEU A 95 -2.37 -7.29 -10.49
N TYR A 96 -3.48 -6.95 -11.16
CA TYR A 96 -4.24 -5.73 -10.90
C TYR A 96 -5.39 -6.05 -9.95
N ASP A 97 -5.10 -5.99 -8.65
CA ASP A 97 -6.00 -6.45 -7.60
C ASP A 97 -6.84 -5.32 -6.98
N ILE A 98 -8.12 -5.60 -6.76
CA ILE A 98 -9.00 -4.84 -5.86
C ILE A 98 -9.29 -5.71 -4.64
N HIS A 99 -8.75 -5.31 -3.49
CA HIS A 99 -8.96 -5.94 -2.20
C HIS A 99 -10.21 -5.40 -1.51
N VAL A 100 -11.12 -6.29 -1.08
CA VAL A 100 -12.35 -5.94 -0.37
C VAL A 100 -12.36 -6.63 0.99
N ASP A 101 -12.24 -5.84 2.04
CA ASP A 101 -12.55 -6.21 3.42
C ASP A 101 -14.00 -5.77 3.72
N ASN A 102 -14.86 -6.73 4.05
CA ASN A 102 -16.27 -6.49 4.35
C ASN A 102 -16.60 -6.64 5.85
N ASN A 103 -15.60 -6.92 6.69
CA ASN A 103 -15.78 -7.24 8.10
C ASN A 103 -14.99 -6.29 9.04
N GLY A 104 -14.02 -5.54 8.52
CA GLY A 104 -13.26 -4.50 9.21
C GLY A 104 -12.00 -4.98 9.93
N ASP A 105 -11.48 -6.18 9.63
CA ASP A 105 -10.25 -6.72 10.23
C ASP A 105 -8.96 -6.35 9.48
N ALA A 106 -9.08 -5.56 8.40
CA ALA A 106 -7.99 -5.19 7.50
C ALA A 106 -7.34 -6.37 6.75
N VAL A 107 -8.08 -7.47 6.59
CA VAL A 107 -7.73 -8.61 5.74
C VAL A 107 -8.77 -8.71 4.63
N PRO A 108 -8.38 -8.84 3.35
CA PRO A 108 -9.37 -8.96 2.28
C PRO A 108 -10.17 -10.26 2.40
N ASP A 109 -11.49 -10.15 2.43
CA ASP A 109 -12.43 -11.27 2.29
C ASP A 109 -12.59 -11.68 0.82
N PHE A 110 -12.50 -10.70 -0.09
CA PHE A 110 -12.56 -10.92 -1.53
C PHE A 110 -11.44 -10.15 -2.24
N THR A 111 -10.87 -10.78 -3.25
CA THR A 111 -9.94 -10.16 -4.19
C THR A 111 -10.49 -10.30 -5.59
N TYR A 112 -10.64 -9.18 -6.30
CA TYR A 112 -10.94 -9.17 -7.72
C TYR A 112 -9.65 -8.87 -8.49
N THR A 113 -9.17 -9.84 -9.25
CA THR A 113 -7.91 -9.75 -10.00
C THR A 113 -8.18 -9.60 -11.49
N LEU A 114 -7.56 -8.59 -12.11
CA LEU A 114 -7.33 -8.57 -13.55
C LEU A 114 -5.92 -9.11 -13.81
N ASP A 115 -5.88 -10.20 -14.58
CA ASP A 115 -4.67 -10.81 -15.14
C ASP A 115 -4.78 -10.72 -16.67
N ALA A 116 -3.74 -10.21 -17.32
CA ALA A 116 -3.76 -9.83 -18.72
C ALA A 116 -2.68 -10.57 -19.52
N SER A 117 -3.01 -10.90 -20.77
CA SER A 117 -2.03 -11.33 -21.76
C SER A 117 -2.06 -10.41 -22.97
N VAL A 118 -0.88 -10.05 -23.47
CA VAL A 118 -0.69 -9.11 -24.55
C VAL A 118 -0.03 -9.82 -25.74
N ALA A 119 -0.60 -9.60 -26.93
CA ALA A 119 -0.08 -10.19 -28.15
C ALA A 119 -0.13 -9.19 -29.29
N VAL A 120 0.94 -9.17 -30.08
CA VAL A 120 0.98 -8.42 -31.35
C VAL A 120 -0.01 -9.07 -32.33
N GLN A 121 -1.03 -8.32 -32.76
CA GLN A 121 -2.04 -8.86 -33.67
C GLN A 121 -1.51 -9.07 -35.10
N ASN A 122 -0.59 -8.22 -35.57
CA ASN A 122 -0.06 -8.27 -36.92
C ASN A 122 1.46 -8.12 -36.94
N ASN A 123 2.16 -9.24 -37.06
CA ASN A 123 3.63 -9.25 -37.12
C ASN A 123 4.23 -8.67 -38.40
N ALA A 124 3.41 -8.27 -39.39
CA ALA A 124 3.85 -7.62 -40.62
C ALA A 124 3.80 -6.08 -40.53
N THR A 125 3.42 -5.51 -39.38
CA THR A 125 3.54 -4.08 -39.09
C THR A 125 4.60 -3.82 -38.03
N PHE A 126 5.12 -2.59 -38.00
CA PHE A 126 6.05 -2.06 -36.99
C PHE A 126 5.31 -1.22 -35.92
N LEU A 127 3.98 -1.23 -35.98
CA LEU A 127 3.07 -0.67 -34.99
C LEU A 127 2.62 -1.79 -34.05
#